data_AF-A0A3D9GQP0-F1
#
_entry.id   AF-A0A3D9GQP0-F1
#
_cell.length_a   1.000
_cell.length_b   1.000
_cell.length_c   1.000
_cell.angle_alpha   90.00
_cell.angle_beta   90.00
_cell.angle_gamma   90.00
#
_symmetry.space_group_name_H-M   'P 1'
#
loop_
_entity.id
_entity.type
_entity.pdbx_description
1 polymer ?
#
loop_
_entity_poly.entity_id
_entity_poly.type
_entity_poly.pdbx_seq_one_letter_code
_entity_poly.pdbx_strand_id
1 'polypeptide(L)'
;MQQYTVKKGDTLRRIAASRGLSASHIINANPWASNQPYLIPGQILYLPSSPRRRYEVQAGDTLDRIAAAFQTREEAIMEMNPGISPHVLPEGRVLVLPPSERAGIVQLQGEYGYRQMKDDIRQLAAFYSKIETGSIGESVLGKPLPYVKIGEGGKHIHVNASIHANEWITTPSVMRFIEEYVCSLQRGQRWNGYDPVQWYQQCTLWVVPMVNPDGVELVQEGIHPGHPYYRQLTEWNGCRRDFRHWKANIHGVDLGDQFPAHWEEEVQRRGKRSPSPRDYPGTAPLTEPEAAALAAFTLETSPDAAVSLHSQGQEIYWNYRNYEPKESREWSRRLGQVSGYRPVKLEGSDAGYKDWFIQHFRRPGFTVEVGLGKNPLPLEDYDQISLDVGLILAELMSL
;
A
#
# COMPACT_ATOMS: atom_id res chain seq x y z
N MET A 1 -0.72 -2.85 -33.81
CA MET A 1 0.08 -3.34 -32.67
C MET A 1 1.19 -2.33 -32.44
N GLN A 2 1.34 -1.82 -31.22
CA GLN A 2 2.32 -0.78 -30.90
C GLN A 2 3.54 -1.42 -30.23
N GLN A 3 4.74 -1.03 -30.62
CA GLN A 3 5.96 -1.43 -29.90
C GLN A 3 6.14 -0.56 -28.66
N TYR A 4 6.52 -1.17 -27.55
CA TYR A 4 6.83 -0.53 -26.29
C TYR A 4 8.15 -1.06 -25.74
N THR A 5 9.11 -0.18 -25.48
CA THR A 5 10.37 -0.55 -24.83
C THR A 5 10.19 -0.49 -23.32
N VAL A 6 10.38 -1.64 -22.65
CA VAL A 6 10.32 -1.78 -21.19
C VAL A 6 11.33 -0.83 -20.54
N LYS A 7 10.87 -0.09 -19.54
CA LYS A 7 11.63 0.86 -18.72
C LYS A 7 11.82 0.30 -17.31
N LYS A 8 12.73 0.92 -16.55
CA LYS A 8 12.90 0.61 -15.13
C LYS A 8 11.57 0.77 -14.38
N GLY A 9 11.23 -0.25 -13.61
CA GLY A 9 10.03 -0.41 -12.81
C GLY A 9 8.72 -0.62 -13.55
N ASP A 10 8.80 -0.97 -14.83
CA ASP A 10 7.65 -1.54 -15.50
C ASP A 10 7.40 -2.97 -15.02
N THR A 11 6.12 -3.29 -14.85
CA THR A 11 5.63 -4.66 -14.72
C THR A 11 4.60 -4.88 -15.82
N LEU A 12 4.29 -6.15 -16.11
CA LEU A 12 3.23 -6.47 -17.07
C LEU A 12 1.90 -5.84 -16.67
N ARG A 13 1.54 -5.87 -15.38
CA ARG A 13 0.28 -5.30 -14.90
C ARG A 13 0.28 -3.78 -14.98
N ARG A 14 1.37 -3.08 -14.61
CA ARG A 14 1.48 -1.61 -14.74
C ARG A 14 1.39 -1.16 -16.20
N ILE A 15 2.08 -1.84 -17.11
CA ILE A 15 1.97 -1.52 -18.54
C ILE A 15 0.55 -1.77 -19.02
N ALA A 16 -0.05 -2.92 -18.66
CA ALA A 16 -1.40 -3.25 -19.07
C ALA A 16 -2.42 -2.22 -18.58
N ALA A 17 -2.37 -1.88 -17.30
CA ALA A 17 -3.15 -0.84 -16.66
C ALA A 17 -3.10 0.50 -17.40
N SER A 18 -1.88 1.00 -17.66
CA SER A 18 -1.68 2.28 -18.35
C SER A 18 -2.27 2.34 -19.77
N ARG A 19 -2.65 1.19 -20.33
CA ARG A 19 -3.22 1.04 -21.68
C ARG A 19 -4.64 0.48 -21.70
N GLY A 20 -5.27 0.30 -20.54
CA GLY A 20 -6.60 -0.31 -20.42
C GLY A 20 -6.62 -1.78 -20.90
N LEU A 21 -5.50 -2.49 -20.73
CA LEU A 21 -5.34 -3.90 -21.08
C LEU A 21 -5.29 -4.76 -19.81
N SER A 22 -5.49 -6.08 -19.97
CA SER A 22 -5.13 -7.07 -18.96
C SER A 22 -3.71 -7.59 -19.22
N ALA A 23 -3.04 -8.11 -18.18
CA ALA A 23 -1.75 -8.76 -18.36
C ALA A 23 -1.83 -9.92 -19.39
N SER A 24 -2.94 -10.67 -19.39
CA SER A 24 -3.18 -11.75 -20.36
C SER A 24 -3.23 -11.25 -21.82
N HIS A 25 -3.78 -10.05 -22.07
CA HIS A 25 -3.73 -9.45 -23.41
C HIS A 25 -2.29 -9.20 -23.88
N ILE A 26 -1.42 -8.71 -22.98
CA ILE A 26 0.00 -8.50 -23.30
C ILE A 26 0.72 -9.85 -23.49
N ILE A 27 0.45 -10.84 -22.63
CA ILE A 27 1.07 -12.18 -22.72
C ILE A 27 0.69 -12.88 -24.03
N ASN A 28 -0.56 -12.77 -24.48
CA ASN A 28 -0.99 -13.37 -25.76
C ASN A 28 -0.21 -12.79 -26.95
N ALA A 29 0.12 -11.51 -26.92
CA ALA A 29 0.96 -10.87 -27.94
C ALA A 29 2.47 -11.09 -27.73
N ASN A 30 2.88 -11.47 -26.51
CA ASN A 30 4.27 -11.67 -26.11
C ASN A 30 4.42 -12.95 -25.27
N PRO A 31 4.26 -14.15 -25.84
CA PRO A 31 4.21 -15.39 -25.04
C PRO A 31 5.44 -15.61 -24.15
N TRP A 32 6.61 -15.14 -24.58
CA TRP A 32 7.85 -15.18 -23.80
C TRP A 32 7.76 -14.47 -22.43
N ALA A 33 6.89 -13.47 -22.30
CA ALA A 33 6.72 -12.71 -21.06
C ALA A 33 6.13 -13.56 -19.92
N SER A 34 5.44 -14.67 -20.24
CA SER A 34 4.94 -15.62 -19.25
C SER A 34 6.04 -16.52 -18.63
N ASN A 35 7.19 -16.64 -19.30
CA ASN A 35 8.30 -17.50 -18.88
C ASN A 35 9.33 -16.79 -17.99
N GLN A 36 9.10 -15.54 -17.64
CA GLN A 36 9.97 -14.77 -16.75
C GLN A 36 9.15 -14.11 -15.63
N PRO A 37 9.68 -14.06 -14.40
CA PRO A 37 8.97 -13.44 -13.29
C PRO A 37 8.91 -11.91 -13.39
N TYR A 38 9.87 -11.30 -14.09
CA TYR A 38 10.06 -9.86 -14.17
C TYR A 38 10.36 -9.42 -15.60
N LEU A 39 9.95 -8.20 -15.94
CA LEU A 39 10.36 -7.55 -17.19
C LEU A 39 11.78 -6.98 -17.04
N ILE A 40 12.58 -7.07 -18.11
CA ILE A 40 13.94 -6.53 -18.14
C ILE A 40 13.92 -5.23 -18.95
N PRO A 41 14.41 -4.10 -18.40
CA PRO A 41 14.53 -2.85 -19.14
C PRO A 41 15.26 -3.03 -20.48
N GLY A 42 14.70 -2.45 -21.54
CA GLY A 42 15.18 -2.61 -22.92
C GLY A 42 14.49 -3.72 -23.72
N GLN A 43 13.75 -4.63 -23.08
CA GLN A 43 12.89 -5.59 -23.80
C GLN A 43 11.82 -4.85 -24.61
N ILE A 44 11.48 -5.38 -25.79
CA ILE A 44 10.41 -4.84 -26.64
C ILE A 44 9.14 -5.67 -26.43
N LEU A 45 8.09 -5.03 -25.95
CA LEU A 45 6.74 -5.59 -25.87
C LEU A 45 5.88 -5.10 -27.04
N TYR A 46 5.12 -6.02 -27.61
CA TYR A 46 4.10 -5.74 -28.61
C TYR A 46 2.75 -5.60 -27.93
N LEU A 47 2.22 -4.38 -27.89
CA LEU A 47 0.94 -4.11 -27.26
C LEU A 47 -0.19 -4.25 -28.29
N PRO A 48 -1.20 -5.10 -28.02
CA PRO A 48 -2.40 -5.14 -28.86
C PRO A 48 -3.11 -3.79 -28.81
N SER A 49 -3.88 -3.48 -29.85
CA SER A 49 -4.75 -2.31 -29.82
C SER A 49 -5.75 -2.50 -28.67
N SER A 50 -5.83 -1.53 -27.76
CA SER A 50 -6.76 -1.62 -26.64
C SER A 50 -8.20 -1.74 -27.16
N PRO A 51 -8.95 -2.78 -26.78
CA PRO A 51 -10.35 -2.86 -27.16
C PRO A 51 -11.05 -1.67 -26.50
N ARG A 52 -11.55 -0.75 -27.34
CA ARG A 52 -12.37 0.35 -26.86
C ARG A 52 -13.54 -0.24 -26.08
N ARG A 53 -13.75 0.22 -24.83
CA ARG A 53 -14.99 -0.12 -24.10
C ARG A 53 -16.15 0.37 -24.96
N ARG A 54 -17.12 -0.51 -25.20
CA ARG A 54 -18.28 -0.23 -26.03
C ARG A 54 -19.53 -0.49 -25.22
N TYR A 55 -20.52 0.36 -25.40
CA TYR A 55 -21.83 0.21 -24.80
C TYR A 55 -22.89 0.40 -25.88
N GLU A 56 -23.83 -0.52 -25.94
CA GLU A 56 -24.98 -0.42 -26.84
C GLU A 56 -26.10 0.31 -26.10
N VAL A 57 -26.54 1.46 -26.64
CA VAL A 57 -27.62 2.26 -26.08
C VAL A 57 -28.89 1.42 -25.97
N GLN A 58 -29.43 1.33 -24.76
CA GLN A 58 -30.66 0.62 -24.44
C GLN A 58 -31.87 1.57 -24.49
N ALA A 59 -33.07 1.01 -24.59
CA ALA A 59 -34.31 1.79 -24.54
C ALA A 59 -34.40 2.63 -23.26
N GLY A 60 -34.57 3.95 -23.40
CA GLY A 60 -34.70 4.88 -22.26
C GLY A 60 -33.38 5.37 -21.67
N ASP A 61 -32.25 5.02 -22.26
CA ASP A 61 -30.96 5.58 -21.91
C ASP A 61 -30.88 7.07 -22.26
N THR A 62 -30.20 7.80 -21.38
CA THR A 62 -29.80 9.19 -21.59
C THR A 62 -28.29 9.31 -21.34
N LEU A 63 -27.65 10.32 -21.95
CA LEU A 63 -26.20 10.43 -21.91
C LEU A 63 -25.68 10.61 -20.47
N ASP A 64 -26.41 11.34 -19.63
CA ASP A 64 -26.15 11.53 -18.20
C ASP A 64 -26.21 10.21 -17.41
N ARG A 65 -27.21 9.35 -17.70
CA ARG A 65 -27.36 8.04 -17.04
C ARG A 65 -26.26 7.09 -17.43
N ILE A 66 -25.89 7.06 -18.72
CA ILE A 66 -24.76 6.27 -19.22
C ILE A 66 -23.47 6.78 -18.57
N ALA A 67 -23.24 8.09 -18.58
CA ALA A 67 -22.07 8.70 -17.96
C ALA A 67 -21.97 8.34 -16.46
N ALA A 68 -23.06 8.44 -15.71
CA ALA A 68 -23.13 8.05 -14.31
C ALA A 68 -22.88 6.55 -14.08
N ALA A 69 -23.50 5.68 -14.88
CA ALA A 69 -23.36 4.23 -14.77
C ALA A 69 -21.93 3.76 -15.06
N PHE A 70 -21.26 4.39 -16.03
CA PHE A 70 -19.88 4.09 -16.40
C PHE A 70 -18.84 4.99 -15.72
N GLN A 71 -19.28 5.79 -14.74
CA GLN A 71 -18.44 6.65 -13.92
C GLN A 71 -17.57 7.62 -14.73
N THR A 72 -18.10 8.19 -15.81
CA THR A 72 -17.41 9.13 -16.69
C THR A 72 -18.23 10.41 -16.88
N ARG A 73 -17.73 11.35 -17.68
CA ARG A 73 -18.45 12.58 -18.08
C ARG A 73 -19.09 12.44 -19.45
N GLU A 74 -20.21 13.11 -19.62
CA GLU A 74 -20.92 13.22 -20.89
C GLU A 74 -20.01 13.79 -21.98
N GLU A 75 -19.22 14.82 -21.67
CA GLU A 75 -18.30 15.44 -22.63
C GLU A 75 -17.25 14.44 -23.13
N ALA A 76 -16.69 13.63 -22.24
CA ALA A 76 -15.69 12.62 -22.61
C ALA A 76 -16.29 11.51 -23.49
N ILE A 77 -17.55 11.13 -23.26
CA ILE A 77 -18.28 10.22 -24.17
C ILE A 77 -18.48 10.90 -25.52
N MET A 78 -18.87 12.17 -25.58
CA MET A 78 -19.08 12.90 -26.83
C MET A 78 -17.79 13.07 -27.64
N GLU A 79 -16.67 13.40 -27.00
CA GLU A 79 -15.35 13.53 -27.63
C GLU A 79 -14.92 12.22 -28.30
N MET A 80 -15.19 11.07 -27.67
CA MET A 80 -14.85 9.76 -28.23
C MET A 80 -15.84 9.25 -29.28
N ASN A 81 -17.02 9.87 -29.39
CA ASN A 81 -18.07 9.51 -30.35
C ASN A 81 -18.50 10.73 -31.19
N PRO A 82 -17.65 11.24 -32.10
CA PRO A 82 -18.02 12.36 -32.96
C PRO A 82 -19.35 12.11 -33.69
N GLY A 83 -20.27 13.07 -33.61
CA GLY A 83 -21.59 13.00 -34.25
C GLY A 83 -22.69 12.29 -33.45
N ILE A 84 -22.51 12.07 -32.14
CA ILE A 84 -23.65 11.79 -31.24
C ILE A 84 -24.33 13.11 -30.82
N SER A 85 -25.65 13.07 -30.62
CA SER A 85 -26.40 14.19 -30.03
C SER A 85 -26.60 13.92 -28.54
N PRO A 86 -26.37 14.90 -27.64
CA PRO A 86 -26.60 14.71 -26.20
C PRO A 86 -28.09 14.53 -25.87
N HIS A 87 -28.98 14.98 -26.76
CA HIS A 87 -30.44 14.95 -26.54
C HIS A 87 -31.13 13.75 -27.21
N VAL A 88 -30.45 13.07 -28.13
CA VAL A 88 -31.04 11.95 -28.89
C VAL A 88 -30.00 10.84 -29.02
N LEU A 89 -30.21 9.77 -28.26
CA LEU A 89 -29.43 8.54 -28.31
C LEU A 89 -30.30 7.41 -28.90
N PRO A 90 -30.12 7.07 -30.19
CA PRO A 90 -30.87 5.97 -30.79
C PRO A 90 -30.53 4.63 -30.13
N GLU A 91 -31.56 3.86 -29.78
CA GLU A 91 -31.40 2.48 -29.30
C GLU A 91 -30.61 1.63 -30.30
N GLY A 92 -29.75 0.74 -29.80
CA GLY A 92 -28.85 -0.09 -30.60
C GLY A 92 -27.59 0.63 -31.09
N ARG A 93 -27.47 1.96 -30.87
CA ARG A 93 -26.24 2.68 -31.21
C ARG A 93 -25.12 2.27 -30.26
N VAL A 94 -23.97 1.88 -30.82
CA VAL A 94 -22.78 1.53 -30.03
C VAL A 94 -21.95 2.77 -29.75
N LEU A 95 -21.83 3.15 -28.49
CA LEU A 95 -20.96 4.20 -27.98
C LEU A 95 -19.60 3.61 -27.58
N VAL A 96 -18.52 4.32 -27.92
CA VAL A 96 -17.19 4.13 -27.34
C VAL A 96 -17.14 4.85 -26.00
N LEU A 97 -16.95 4.10 -24.92
CA LEU A 97 -16.85 4.69 -23.60
C LEU A 97 -15.39 5.10 -23.30
N PRO A 98 -15.17 6.31 -22.76
CA PRO A 98 -13.90 6.71 -22.17
C PRO A 98 -13.59 5.86 -20.92
N PRO A 99 -12.34 5.92 -20.42
CA PRO A 99 -12.02 5.45 -19.07
C PRO A 99 -12.95 6.09 -18.03
N SER A 100 -13.21 5.37 -16.93
CA SER A 100 -13.91 5.95 -15.78
C SER A 100 -13.11 7.15 -15.25
N GLU A 101 -13.80 8.26 -14.97
CA GLU A 101 -13.26 9.50 -14.42
C GLU A 101 -13.45 9.63 -12.91
N ARG A 102 -14.24 8.75 -12.27
CA ARG A 102 -14.34 8.68 -10.80
C ARG A 102 -13.21 7.87 -10.20
N ALA A 103 -12.01 8.22 -10.61
CA ALA A 103 -10.82 7.53 -10.24
C ALA A 103 -10.10 8.49 -9.29
N GLY A 104 -10.23 8.27 -7.98
CA GLY A 104 -9.49 9.02 -6.96
C GLY A 104 -8.00 9.04 -7.29
N ILE A 105 -7.21 9.92 -6.67
CA ILE A 105 -5.76 9.99 -6.86
C ILE A 105 -5.13 8.62 -6.61
N VAL A 106 -5.56 7.89 -5.57
CA VAL A 106 -5.01 6.58 -5.21
C VAL A 106 -5.77 5.46 -5.92
N GLN A 107 -5.10 4.85 -6.90
CA GLN A 107 -5.68 3.75 -7.67
C GLN A 107 -4.75 2.56 -7.77
N LEU A 108 -5.31 1.37 -7.49
CA LEU A 108 -4.62 0.12 -7.70
C LEU A 108 -4.97 -0.46 -9.08
N GLN A 109 -4.19 -0.09 -10.09
CA GLN A 109 -4.35 -0.63 -11.44
C GLN A 109 -3.40 -1.82 -11.74
N GLY A 110 -2.40 -2.03 -10.88
CA GLY A 110 -1.38 -3.07 -10.95
C GLY A 110 -0.59 -3.09 -9.64
N GLU A 111 0.68 -3.48 -9.65
CA GLU A 111 1.51 -3.38 -8.45
C GLU A 111 1.72 -1.92 -8.02
N TYR A 112 1.35 -1.57 -6.78
CA TYR A 112 1.54 -0.23 -6.22
C TYR A 112 2.94 -0.11 -5.61
N GLY A 113 3.82 0.61 -6.30
CA GLY A 113 5.23 0.75 -5.92
C GLY A 113 5.55 2.15 -5.39
N TYR A 114 6.81 2.33 -4.98
CA TYR A 114 7.32 3.57 -4.42
C TYR A 114 7.08 4.81 -5.31
N ARG A 115 7.26 4.67 -6.63
CA ARG A 115 7.03 5.78 -7.58
C ARG A 115 5.57 6.25 -7.58
N GLN A 116 4.63 5.30 -7.67
CA GLN A 116 3.20 5.61 -7.64
C GLN A 116 2.81 6.26 -6.32
N MET A 117 3.28 5.69 -5.20
CA MET A 117 3.04 6.24 -3.87
C MET A 117 3.49 7.70 -3.75
N LYS A 118 4.69 8.03 -4.25
CA LYS A 118 5.19 9.41 -4.25
C LYS A 118 4.38 10.35 -5.12
N ASP A 119 4.00 9.90 -6.33
CA ASP A 119 3.19 10.69 -7.24
C ASP A 119 1.80 10.97 -6.66
N ASP A 120 1.21 9.99 -5.97
CA ASP A 120 -0.09 10.12 -5.29
C ASP A 120 0.02 11.05 -4.08
N ILE A 121 1.05 10.92 -3.23
CA ILE A 121 1.30 11.87 -2.12
C ILE A 121 1.42 13.30 -2.65
N ARG A 122 2.17 13.51 -3.75
CA ARG A 122 2.35 14.84 -4.36
C ARG A 122 1.01 15.40 -4.85
N GLN A 123 0.21 14.59 -5.52
CA GLN A 123 -1.11 15.00 -6.02
C GLN A 123 -2.08 15.28 -4.87
N LEU A 124 -2.10 14.44 -3.84
CA LEU A 124 -2.92 14.61 -2.65
C LEU A 124 -2.56 15.90 -1.93
N ALA A 125 -1.28 16.16 -1.67
CA ALA A 125 -0.82 17.38 -1.01
C ALA A 125 -1.09 18.65 -1.85
N ALA A 126 -1.06 18.55 -3.18
CA ALA A 126 -1.38 19.67 -4.06
C ALA A 126 -2.89 19.97 -4.10
N PHE A 127 -3.74 18.94 -3.98
CA PHE A 127 -5.19 19.09 -4.08
C PHE A 127 -5.85 19.39 -2.72
N TYR A 128 -5.35 18.78 -1.64
CA TYR A 128 -5.90 18.89 -0.29
C TYR A 128 -4.96 19.68 0.62
N SER A 129 -5.29 20.94 0.90
CA SER A 129 -4.47 21.84 1.74
C SER A 129 -4.30 21.39 3.20
N LYS A 130 -5.09 20.40 3.63
CA LYS A 130 -5.05 19.81 4.98
C LYS A 130 -4.04 18.66 5.11
N ILE A 131 -3.28 18.38 4.05
CA ILE A 131 -2.21 17.39 4.05
C ILE A 131 -0.87 18.11 4.20
N GLU A 132 -0.10 17.69 5.20
CA GLU A 132 1.32 18.00 5.32
C GLU A 132 2.14 16.76 4.96
N THR A 133 3.31 16.96 4.34
CA THR A 133 4.19 15.86 3.94
C THR A 133 5.64 16.20 4.24
N GLY A 134 6.45 15.18 4.44
CA GLY A 134 7.90 15.31 4.64
C GLY A 134 8.56 13.95 4.46
N SER A 135 9.78 13.80 5.00
CA SER A 135 10.52 12.53 4.98
C SER A 135 11.07 12.23 6.36
N ILE A 136 10.99 10.97 6.79
CA ILE A 136 11.52 10.52 8.09
C ILE A 136 13.00 10.12 8.01
N GLY A 137 13.53 9.97 6.79
CA GLY A 137 14.88 9.48 6.53
C GLY A 137 15.02 9.00 5.09
N GLU A 138 15.98 8.12 4.86
CA GLU A 138 16.22 7.50 3.56
C GLU A 138 16.39 5.99 3.71
N SER A 139 16.06 5.23 2.66
CA SER A 139 16.34 3.80 2.57
C SER A 139 17.82 3.53 2.29
N VAL A 140 18.22 2.27 2.30
CA VAL A 140 19.58 1.83 1.93
C VAL A 140 20.04 2.36 0.56
N LEU A 141 19.15 2.43 -0.44
CA LEU A 141 19.45 2.98 -1.77
C LEU A 141 19.24 4.50 -1.87
N GLY A 142 19.08 5.20 -0.75
CA GLY A 142 18.94 6.66 -0.70
C GLY A 142 17.57 7.17 -1.13
N LYS A 143 16.53 6.34 -1.06
CA LYS A 143 15.16 6.79 -1.35
C LYS A 143 14.56 7.46 -0.12
N PRO A 144 14.05 8.70 -0.20
CA PRO A 144 13.33 9.32 0.91
C PRO A 144 12.17 8.44 1.40
N LEU A 145 11.96 8.40 2.71
CA LEU A 145 10.86 7.67 3.35
C LEU A 145 9.74 8.68 3.69
N PRO A 146 8.77 8.91 2.79
CA PRO A 146 7.82 9.99 2.98
C PRO A 146 6.85 9.69 4.12
N TYR A 147 6.43 10.74 4.82
CA TYR A 147 5.26 10.70 5.69
C TYR A 147 4.14 11.60 5.17
N VAL A 148 2.90 11.28 5.56
CA VAL A 148 1.69 12.09 5.40
C VAL A 148 1.14 12.41 6.78
N LYS A 149 0.87 13.69 7.06
CA LYS A 149 0.29 14.18 8.31
C LYS A 149 -1.05 14.87 8.04
N ILE A 150 -2.07 14.53 8.83
CA ILE A 150 -3.41 15.11 8.75
C ILE A 150 -3.93 15.37 10.17
N GLY A 151 -4.44 16.56 10.43
CA GLY A 151 -5.07 16.93 11.71
C GLY A 151 -4.25 17.92 12.54
N GLU A 152 -4.94 18.55 13.49
CA GLU A 152 -4.42 19.60 14.38
C GLU A 152 -4.65 19.26 15.86
N GLY A 153 -5.25 18.09 16.14
CA GLY A 153 -5.63 17.71 17.49
C GLY A 153 -4.51 17.08 18.30
N GLY A 154 -4.66 17.13 19.63
CA GLY A 154 -3.63 16.72 20.58
C GLY A 154 -3.44 15.20 20.75
N LYS A 155 -4.30 14.35 20.17
CA LYS A 155 -4.11 12.89 20.17
C LYS A 155 -3.29 12.46 18.96
N HIS A 156 -2.05 12.06 19.17
CA HIS A 156 -1.15 11.67 18.08
C HIS A 156 -1.30 10.17 17.76
N ILE A 157 -1.58 9.82 16.51
CA ILE A 157 -1.67 8.43 16.06
C ILE A 157 -0.64 8.19 14.98
N HIS A 158 0.19 7.16 15.15
CA HIS A 158 1.17 6.75 14.16
C HIS A 158 0.72 5.51 13.40
N VAL A 159 0.88 5.51 12.08
CA VAL A 159 0.61 4.35 11.22
C VAL A 159 1.80 4.13 10.30
N ASN A 160 2.30 2.90 10.20
CA ASN A 160 3.29 2.53 9.19
C ASN A 160 2.84 1.31 8.39
N ALA A 161 3.33 1.22 7.16
CA ALA A 161 3.02 0.15 6.23
C ALA A 161 4.26 -0.28 5.43
N SER A 162 4.20 -1.48 4.85
CA SER A 162 5.28 -2.08 4.06
C SER A 162 6.64 -2.05 4.76
N ILE A 163 6.68 -2.44 6.04
CA ILE A 163 7.94 -2.84 6.70
C ILE A 163 8.50 -4.07 5.99
N HIS A 164 7.63 -5.04 5.69
CA HIS A 164 7.98 -6.20 4.89
C HIS A 164 7.72 -5.95 3.41
N ALA A 165 8.70 -6.32 2.58
CA ALA A 165 8.72 -6.04 1.15
C ALA A 165 7.56 -6.66 0.36
N ASN A 166 7.14 -7.88 0.71
CA ASN A 166 6.07 -8.61 0.04
C ASN A 166 4.67 -8.32 0.58
N GLU A 167 4.55 -7.47 1.59
CA GLU A 167 3.29 -7.04 2.21
C GLU A 167 2.86 -5.67 1.68
N TRP A 168 3.30 -5.35 0.46
CA TRP A 168 3.19 -4.01 -0.11
C TRP A 168 1.75 -3.53 -0.34
N ILE A 169 0.76 -4.42 -0.30
CA ILE A 169 -0.68 -4.07 -0.39
C ILE A 169 -1.15 -3.19 0.77
N THR A 170 -0.42 -3.20 1.89
CA THR A 170 -0.68 -2.31 3.04
C THR A 170 -0.50 -0.83 2.67
N THR A 171 0.47 -0.49 1.82
CA THR A 171 0.69 0.89 1.35
C THR A 171 -0.51 1.49 0.60
N PRO A 172 -1.01 0.92 -0.53
CA PRO A 172 -2.15 1.49 -1.22
C PRO A 172 -3.40 1.49 -0.34
N SER A 173 -3.55 0.52 0.57
CA SER A 173 -4.70 0.44 1.49
C SER A 173 -4.76 1.65 2.43
N VAL A 174 -3.64 2.02 3.06
CA VAL A 174 -3.60 3.23 3.91
C VAL A 174 -3.64 4.52 3.09
N MET A 175 -3.06 4.53 1.89
CA MET A 175 -3.15 5.67 0.98
C MET A 175 -4.59 5.94 0.53
N ARG A 176 -5.38 4.89 0.27
CA ARG A 176 -6.80 5.03 -0.04
C ARG A 176 -7.59 5.61 1.13
N PHE A 177 -7.35 5.14 2.35
CA PHE A 177 -7.95 5.73 3.54
C PHE A 177 -7.58 7.22 3.68
N ILE A 178 -6.30 7.59 3.46
CA ILE A 178 -5.86 8.99 3.45
C ILE A 178 -6.69 9.83 2.48
N GLU A 179 -6.82 9.38 1.23
CA GLU A 179 -7.61 10.10 0.22
C GLU A 179 -9.08 10.23 0.65
N GLU A 180 -9.72 9.12 1.03
CA GLU A 180 -11.13 9.12 1.40
C GLU A 180 -11.40 9.98 2.65
N TYR A 181 -10.47 10.00 3.61
CA TYR A 181 -10.52 10.86 4.79
C TYR A 181 -10.50 12.34 4.37
N VAL A 182 -9.46 12.80 3.67
CA VAL A 182 -9.36 14.23 3.32
C VAL A 182 -10.45 14.68 2.36
N CYS A 183 -10.93 13.79 1.50
CA CYS A 183 -12.03 14.04 0.60
C CYS A 183 -13.35 14.26 1.36
N SER A 184 -13.63 13.41 2.35
CA SER A 184 -14.81 13.52 3.21
C SER A 184 -14.73 14.77 4.10
N LEU A 185 -13.53 15.06 4.64
CA LEU A 185 -13.25 16.25 5.43
C LEU A 185 -13.49 17.55 4.65
N GLN A 186 -12.98 17.65 3.42
CA GLN A 186 -13.19 18.82 2.57
C GLN A 186 -14.66 19.03 2.21
N ARG A 187 -15.44 17.94 2.07
CA ARG A 187 -16.88 18.00 1.79
C ARG A 187 -17.74 18.20 3.02
N GLY A 188 -17.18 18.12 4.23
CA GLY A 188 -17.96 18.11 5.48
C GLY A 188 -18.91 16.92 5.57
N GLN A 189 -18.52 15.77 4.99
CA GLN A 189 -19.33 14.56 4.95
C GLN A 189 -18.79 13.50 5.93
N ARG A 190 -19.68 12.63 6.38
CA ARG A 190 -19.29 11.44 7.15
C ARG A 190 -18.62 10.41 6.25
N TRP A 191 -17.64 9.70 6.80
CA TRP A 191 -16.99 8.56 6.15
C TRP A 191 -17.37 7.28 6.88
N ASN A 192 -18.08 6.35 6.22
CA ASN A 192 -18.56 5.09 6.82
C ASN A 192 -19.22 5.26 8.21
N GLY A 193 -19.99 6.32 8.39
CA GLY A 193 -20.68 6.63 9.65
C GLY A 193 -19.87 7.43 10.67
N TYR A 194 -18.55 7.57 10.48
CA TYR A 194 -17.66 8.36 11.31
C TYR A 194 -17.59 9.83 10.87
N ASP A 195 -17.00 10.67 11.73
CA ASP A 195 -16.89 12.13 11.54
C ASP A 195 -15.43 12.58 11.33
N PRO A 196 -15.01 12.74 10.06
CA PRO A 196 -13.72 13.30 9.70
C PRO A 196 -13.40 14.67 10.29
N VAL A 197 -14.40 15.52 10.53
CA VAL A 197 -14.18 16.85 11.11
C VAL A 197 -13.74 16.70 12.57
N GLN A 198 -14.40 15.81 13.31
CA GLN A 198 -14.02 15.48 14.68
C GLN A 198 -12.60 14.90 14.75
N TRP A 199 -12.27 13.97 13.86
CA TRP A 199 -10.92 13.40 13.75
C TRP A 199 -9.86 14.47 13.55
N TYR A 200 -10.07 15.39 12.61
CA TYR A 200 -9.11 16.46 12.30
C TYR A 200 -8.87 17.38 13.50
N GLN A 201 -9.91 17.66 14.29
CA GLN A 201 -9.84 18.55 15.45
C GLN A 201 -9.23 17.87 16.69
N GLN A 202 -9.40 16.54 16.83
CA GLN A 202 -9.02 15.82 18.05
C GLN A 202 -7.72 15.02 17.88
N CYS A 203 -7.41 14.59 16.67
CA CYS A 203 -6.24 13.78 16.36
C CYS A 203 -5.26 14.50 15.43
N THR A 204 -3.99 14.12 15.54
CA THR A 204 -2.97 14.29 14.51
C THR A 204 -2.53 12.91 14.04
N LEU A 205 -2.89 12.55 12.81
CA LEU A 205 -2.54 11.29 12.18
C LEU A 205 -1.21 11.43 11.43
N TRP A 206 -0.24 10.59 11.77
CA TRP A 206 1.06 10.48 11.10
C TRP A 206 1.15 9.13 10.40
N VAL A 207 1.28 9.12 9.08
CA VAL A 207 1.39 7.90 8.29
C VAL A 207 2.74 7.85 7.59
N VAL A 208 3.47 6.74 7.73
CA VAL A 208 4.64 6.40 6.90
C VAL A 208 4.20 5.28 5.94
N PRO A 209 3.76 5.62 4.70
CA PRO A 209 3.03 4.66 3.87
C PRO A 209 3.89 3.50 3.38
N MET A 210 5.20 3.67 3.28
CA MET A 210 6.12 2.62 2.82
C MET A 210 7.46 2.76 3.51
N VAL A 211 7.74 1.86 4.47
CA VAL A 211 9.00 1.86 5.21
C VAL A 211 10.14 1.23 4.41
N ASN A 212 9.84 0.19 3.61
CA ASN A 212 10.84 -0.60 2.86
C ASN A 212 10.74 -0.44 1.33
N PRO A 213 10.98 0.77 0.77
CA PRO A 213 10.78 0.99 -0.66
C PRO A 213 11.75 0.21 -1.56
N ASP A 214 12.94 -0.16 -1.05
CA ASP A 214 13.91 -0.94 -1.82
C ASP A 214 13.51 -2.41 -1.90
N GLY A 215 13.05 -3.00 -0.80
CA GLY A 215 12.50 -4.34 -0.78
C GLY A 215 11.22 -4.45 -1.61
N VAL A 216 10.30 -3.48 -1.51
CA VAL A 216 9.06 -3.49 -2.32
C VAL A 216 9.38 -3.47 -3.83
N GLU A 217 10.32 -2.63 -4.27
CA GLU A 217 10.75 -2.63 -5.68
C GLU A 217 11.40 -3.96 -6.07
N LEU A 218 12.23 -4.56 -5.22
CA LEU A 218 12.80 -5.89 -5.48
C LEU A 218 11.71 -6.95 -5.69
N VAL A 219 10.68 -6.96 -4.84
CA VAL A 219 9.55 -7.90 -4.93
C VAL A 219 8.77 -7.73 -6.24
N GLN A 220 8.54 -6.49 -6.66
CA GLN A 220 7.67 -6.15 -7.80
C GLN A 220 8.41 -6.17 -9.15
N GLU A 221 9.68 -5.77 -9.16
CA GLU A 221 10.46 -5.46 -10.36
C GLU A 221 11.63 -6.43 -10.56
N GLY A 222 11.97 -7.21 -9.53
CA GLY A 222 13.11 -8.10 -9.54
C GLY A 222 14.43 -7.35 -9.53
N ILE A 223 15.47 -7.99 -10.05
CA ILE A 223 16.82 -7.44 -10.04
C ILE A 223 17.53 -7.68 -11.37
N HIS A 224 18.39 -6.73 -11.75
CA HIS A 224 19.14 -6.73 -13.01
C HIS A 224 20.65 -6.65 -12.73
N PRO A 225 21.52 -7.13 -13.65
CA PRO A 225 22.97 -7.19 -13.43
C PRO A 225 23.65 -5.86 -13.05
N GLY A 226 23.06 -4.72 -13.42
CA GLY A 226 23.55 -3.40 -13.05
C GLY A 226 23.17 -2.92 -11.64
N HIS A 227 22.37 -3.69 -10.89
CA HIS A 227 22.00 -3.34 -9.52
C HIS A 227 23.19 -3.49 -8.56
N PRO A 228 23.44 -2.53 -7.64
CA PRO A 228 24.62 -2.56 -6.76
C PRO A 228 24.73 -3.82 -5.90
N TYR A 229 23.58 -4.40 -5.52
CA TYR A 229 23.49 -5.63 -4.72
C TYR A 229 23.15 -6.88 -5.55
N TYR A 230 23.36 -6.87 -6.88
CA TYR A 230 22.93 -7.96 -7.76
C TYR A 230 23.45 -9.33 -7.32
N ARG A 231 24.75 -9.43 -7.02
CA ARG A 231 25.37 -10.71 -6.63
C ARG A 231 24.84 -11.18 -5.28
N GLN A 232 24.87 -10.30 -4.28
CA GLN A 232 24.43 -10.59 -2.91
C GLN A 232 22.98 -11.05 -2.88
N LEU A 233 22.07 -10.30 -3.50
CA LEU A 233 20.64 -10.64 -3.50
C LEU A 233 20.37 -11.94 -4.26
N THR A 234 21.10 -12.22 -5.35
CA THR A 234 20.99 -13.49 -6.06
C THR A 234 21.46 -14.65 -5.19
N GLU A 235 22.59 -14.51 -4.51
CA GLU A 235 23.16 -15.52 -3.62
C GLU A 235 22.26 -15.77 -2.41
N TRP A 236 21.82 -14.72 -1.71
CA TRP A 236 20.92 -14.81 -0.57
C TRP A 236 19.55 -15.38 -0.94
N ASN A 237 19.09 -15.17 -2.18
CA ASN A 237 17.86 -15.77 -2.70
C ASN A 237 18.05 -17.21 -3.21
N GLY A 238 19.22 -17.82 -3.00
CA GLY A 238 19.52 -19.19 -3.44
C GLY A 238 19.49 -19.34 -4.97
N CYS A 239 19.93 -18.31 -5.70
CA CYS A 239 19.92 -18.23 -7.15
C CYS A 239 18.53 -18.35 -7.80
N ARG A 240 17.45 -18.16 -7.02
CA ARG A 240 16.09 -18.06 -7.57
C ARG A 240 15.96 -16.74 -8.33
N ARG A 241 15.29 -16.79 -9.48
CA ARG A 241 14.98 -15.60 -10.28
C ARG A 241 13.80 -14.79 -9.74
N ASP A 242 12.96 -15.43 -8.92
CA ASP A 242 11.73 -14.86 -8.38
C ASP A 242 11.96 -14.36 -6.94
N PHE A 243 11.62 -13.09 -6.69
CA PHE A 243 11.77 -12.41 -5.42
C PHE A 243 10.42 -12.14 -4.74
N ARG A 244 9.28 -12.62 -5.26
CA ARG A 244 7.95 -12.36 -4.67
C ARG A 244 7.82 -12.81 -3.21
N HIS A 245 8.62 -13.78 -2.79
CA HIS A 245 8.65 -14.27 -1.42
C HIS A 245 9.59 -13.50 -0.47
N TRP A 246 10.32 -12.50 -0.98
CA TRP A 246 11.27 -11.69 -0.22
C TRP A 246 10.53 -10.76 0.74
N LYS A 247 10.89 -10.84 2.02
CA LYS A 247 10.28 -10.11 3.14
C LYS A 247 11.20 -8.98 3.63
N ALA A 248 12.50 -9.26 3.69
CA ALA A 248 13.54 -8.36 4.19
C ALA A 248 13.72 -7.07 3.37
N ASN A 249 14.55 -6.14 3.84
CA ASN A 249 15.03 -5.01 3.04
C ASN A 249 16.06 -5.45 1.98
N ILE A 250 16.66 -4.47 1.28
CA ILE A 250 17.61 -4.73 0.20
C ILE A 250 18.97 -5.25 0.68
N HIS A 251 19.30 -5.09 1.96
CA HIS A 251 20.45 -5.71 2.61
C HIS A 251 20.15 -7.12 3.14
N GLY A 252 18.93 -7.63 2.94
CA GLY A 252 18.53 -8.96 3.43
C GLY A 252 18.35 -9.02 4.94
N VAL A 253 18.07 -7.87 5.58
CA VAL A 253 17.72 -7.75 7.00
C VAL A 253 16.20 -7.60 7.13
N ASP A 254 15.61 -8.37 8.03
CA ASP A 254 14.21 -8.30 8.36
C ASP A 254 13.95 -7.07 9.24
N LEU A 255 13.35 -6.03 8.65
CA LEU A 255 13.04 -4.80 9.37
C LEU A 255 12.05 -5.03 10.53
N GLY A 256 11.26 -6.11 10.48
CA GLY A 256 10.38 -6.53 11.57
C GLY A 256 11.12 -7.06 12.79
N ASP A 257 12.43 -7.33 12.69
CA ASP A 257 13.27 -7.85 13.78
C ASP A 257 14.41 -6.86 14.14
N GLN A 258 14.22 -5.55 13.89
CA GLN A 258 15.25 -4.52 14.06
C GLN A 258 15.05 -3.60 15.28
N PHE A 259 13.95 -3.71 16.03
CA PHE A 259 13.67 -2.79 17.13
C PHE A 259 14.21 -3.31 18.47
N PRO A 260 14.65 -2.42 19.40
CA PRO A 260 15.31 -2.82 20.65
C PRO A 260 14.29 -3.26 21.71
N ALA A 261 13.59 -4.36 21.44
CA ALA A 261 12.64 -5.00 22.33
C ALA A 261 13.02 -6.47 22.48
N HIS A 262 13.88 -6.78 23.46
CA HIS A 262 14.44 -8.12 23.64
C HIS A 262 15.07 -8.70 22.35
N TRP A 263 15.77 -7.85 21.59
CA TRP A 263 16.36 -8.21 20.29
C TRP A 263 17.33 -9.38 20.38
N GLU A 264 18.15 -9.46 21.43
CA GLU A 264 19.07 -10.57 21.63
C GLU A 264 18.36 -11.92 21.77
N GLU A 265 17.18 -11.94 22.40
CA GLU A 265 16.35 -13.14 22.53
C GLU A 265 15.75 -13.53 21.18
N GLU A 266 15.28 -12.53 20.41
CA GLU A 266 14.76 -12.71 19.06
C GLU A 266 15.81 -13.29 18.10
N VAL A 267 17.06 -12.80 18.18
CA VAL A 267 18.19 -13.31 17.39
C VAL A 267 18.43 -14.80 17.66
N GLN A 268 18.39 -15.22 18.93
CA GLN A 268 18.52 -16.64 19.27
C GLN A 268 17.34 -17.46 18.72
N ARG A 269 16.12 -16.92 18.81
CA ARG A 269 14.89 -17.59 18.35
C ARG A 269 14.85 -17.79 16.84
N ARG A 270 15.24 -16.77 16.05
CA ARG A 270 15.29 -16.85 14.58
C ARG A 270 16.39 -17.77 14.08
N GLY A 271 17.54 -17.77 14.75
CA GLY A 271 18.69 -18.62 14.40
C GLY A 271 19.35 -18.28 13.05
N LYS A 272 19.01 -17.14 12.43
CA LYS A 272 19.60 -16.66 11.17
C LYS A 272 20.83 -15.80 11.47
N ARG A 273 21.96 -16.11 10.83
CA ARG A 273 23.26 -15.47 11.08
C ARG A 273 23.81 -14.68 9.88
N SER A 274 23.07 -14.64 8.78
CA SER A 274 23.46 -13.94 7.57
C SER A 274 22.24 -13.37 6.87
N PRO A 275 22.41 -12.29 6.07
CA PRO A 275 21.37 -11.78 5.19
C PRO A 275 20.64 -12.87 4.43
N SER A 276 19.32 -12.76 4.36
CA SER A 276 18.46 -13.73 3.70
C SER A 276 17.09 -13.13 3.36
N PRO A 277 16.23 -13.83 2.60
CA PRO A 277 14.93 -13.28 2.22
C PRO A 277 14.02 -12.89 3.38
N ARG A 278 14.26 -13.41 4.59
CA ARG A 278 13.41 -13.22 5.78
C ARG A 278 14.14 -13.61 7.05
N ASP A 279 13.67 -13.14 8.20
CA ASP A 279 14.03 -13.64 9.53
C ASP A 279 15.50 -13.40 9.94
N TYR A 280 16.31 -12.66 9.16
CA TYR A 280 17.65 -12.24 9.59
C TYR A 280 17.56 -10.90 10.32
N PRO A 281 17.84 -10.84 11.63
CA PRO A 281 17.57 -9.67 12.47
C PRO A 281 18.62 -8.55 12.37
N GLY A 282 19.68 -8.72 11.57
CA GLY A 282 20.80 -7.78 11.52
C GLY A 282 21.89 -8.08 12.55
N THR A 283 22.86 -7.17 12.69
CA THR A 283 24.01 -7.32 13.60
C THR A 283 23.81 -6.66 14.97
N ALA A 284 22.88 -5.70 15.05
CA ALA A 284 22.39 -5.05 16.25
C ALA A 284 21.00 -4.44 15.95
N PRO A 285 20.25 -3.98 16.96
CA PRO A 285 19.03 -3.20 16.72
C PRO A 285 19.33 -1.91 15.94
N LEU A 286 18.37 -1.50 15.10
CA LEU A 286 18.36 -0.21 14.38
C LEU A 286 19.64 0.04 13.56
N THR A 287 20.21 -1.00 12.95
CA THR A 287 21.33 -0.87 12.01
C THR A 287 20.85 -0.48 10.61
N GLU A 288 19.64 -0.92 10.25
CA GLU A 288 19.05 -0.57 8.95
C GLU A 288 18.48 0.85 8.99
N PRO A 289 18.78 1.68 7.98
CA PRO A 289 18.39 3.08 7.97
C PRO A 289 16.86 3.25 7.98
N GLU A 290 16.10 2.32 7.38
CA GLU A 290 14.64 2.35 7.40
C GLU A 290 14.07 2.17 8.81
N ALA A 291 14.58 1.19 9.56
CA ALA A 291 14.14 0.91 10.93
C ALA A 291 14.59 2.04 11.88
N ALA A 292 15.83 2.52 11.73
CA ALA A 292 16.37 3.63 12.51
C ALA A 292 15.56 4.92 12.30
N ALA A 293 15.23 5.27 11.05
CA ALA A 293 14.42 6.42 10.72
C ALA A 293 13.01 6.31 11.33
N LEU A 294 12.37 5.14 11.25
CA LEU A 294 11.04 4.91 11.82
C LEU A 294 11.05 5.02 13.35
N ALA A 295 12.07 4.47 14.02
CA ALA A 295 12.23 4.58 15.46
C ALA A 295 12.47 6.04 15.89
N ALA A 296 13.38 6.75 15.22
CA ALA A 296 13.68 8.16 15.50
C ALA A 296 12.44 9.04 15.34
N PHE A 297 11.69 8.86 14.24
CA PHE A 297 10.46 9.60 14.00
C PHE A 297 9.36 9.29 15.01
N THR A 298 9.27 8.03 15.46
CA THR A 298 8.32 7.66 16.53
C THR A 298 8.69 8.28 17.86
N LEU A 299 9.99 8.39 18.19
CA LEU A 299 10.49 9.09 19.38
C LEU A 299 10.21 10.59 19.31
N GLU A 300 10.42 11.20 18.15
CA GLU A 300 10.16 12.62 17.91
C GLU A 300 8.67 12.96 18.03
N THR A 301 7.80 12.20 17.38
CA THR A 301 6.36 12.45 17.35
C THR A 301 5.63 11.97 18.60
N SER A 302 6.23 11.06 19.38
CA SER A 302 5.73 10.49 20.63
C SER A 302 4.22 10.19 20.60
N PRO A 303 3.76 9.30 19.72
CA PRO A 303 2.33 9.10 19.47
C PRO A 303 1.62 8.43 20.65
N ASP A 304 0.35 8.76 20.85
CA ASP A 304 -0.54 8.19 21.87
C ASP A 304 -0.97 6.76 21.55
N ALA A 305 -0.99 6.40 20.26
CA ALA A 305 -1.20 5.04 19.79
C ALA A 305 -0.48 4.80 18.46
N ALA A 306 -0.14 3.53 18.19
CA ALA A 306 0.54 3.16 16.95
C ALA A 306 -0.06 1.91 16.29
N VAL A 307 -0.10 1.91 14.95
CA VAL A 307 -0.52 0.77 14.12
C VAL A 307 0.56 0.45 13.11
N SER A 308 1.03 -0.79 13.11
CA SER A 308 1.92 -1.33 12.09
C SER A 308 1.13 -2.29 11.21
N LEU A 309 0.93 -1.90 9.95
CA LEU A 309 0.16 -2.67 8.97
C LEU A 309 1.06 -3.71 8.31
N HIS A 310 0.58 -4.96 8.34
CA HIS A 310 1.23 -6.15 7.81
C HIS A 310 0.21 -6.97 7.02
N SER A 311 0.66 -8.02 6.35
CA SER A 311 -0.20 -9.10 5.85
C SER A 311 0.47 -10.45 6.09
N GLN A 312 -0.23 -11.51 6.49
CA GLN A 312 -1.65 -11.77 6.34
C GLN A 312 -2.18 -12.64 7.49
N GLY A 313 -3.48 -12.51 7.79
CA GLY A 313 -4.13 -13.34 8.81
C GLY A 313 -5.49 -12.85 9.28
N GLN A 314 -5.88 -11.61 8.94
CA GLN A 314 -7.04 -10.92 9.50
C GLN A 314 -7.00 -10.88 11.03
N GLU A 315 -5.86 -10.45 11.57
CA GLU A 315 -5.55 -10.48 13.00
C GLU A 315 -5.06 -9.12 13.50
N ILE A 316 -5.40 -8.80 14.75
CA ILE A 316 -4.97 -7.59 15.45
C ILE A 316 -4.23 -8.00 16.72
N TYR A 317 -2.90 -7.97 16.67
CA TYR A 317 -2.04 -8.24 17.81
C TYR A 317 -1.85 -6.96 18.63
N TRP A 318 -2.13 -7.02 19.93
CA TRP A 318 -2.31 -5.80 20.75
C TRP A 318 -1.47 -5.75 22.05
N ASN A 319 -0.72 -6.80 22.37
CA ASN A 319 0.00 -6.92 23.64
C ASN A 319 1.50 -7.09 23.45
N TYR A 320 2.28 -6.91 24.51
CA TYR A 320 3.69 -7.30 24.54
C TYR A 320 4.19 -7.46 25.98
N ARG A 321 4.60 -8.67 26.38
CA ARG A 321 5.19 -9.00 27.71
C ARG A 321 4.50 -8.34 28.93
N ASN A 322 3.19 -8.14 28.89
CA ASN A 322 2.39 -7.43 29.91
C ASN A 322 2.82 -5.95 30.13
N TYR A 323 3.49 -5.37 29.15
CA TYR A 323 3.80 -3.95 29.07
C TYR A 323 2.68 -3.15 28.41
N GLU A 324 1.70 -3.82 27.80
CA GLU A 324 0.54 -3.18 27.19
C GLU A 324 -0.37 -2.48 28.22
N PRO A 325 -0.90 -1.30 27.88
CA PRO A 325 -1.93 -0.66 28.70
C PRO A 325 -3.20 -1.49 28.85
N LYS A 326 -3.94 -1.23 29.93
CA LYS A 326 -5.18 -1.95 30.26
C LYS A 326 -6.25 -1.79 29.17
N GLU A 327 -6.29 -0.64 28.52
CA GLU A 327 -7.23 -0.30 27.45
C GLU A 327 -6.95 -1.03 26.14
N SER A 328 -5.72 -1.51 25.90
CA SER A 328 -5.33 -2.12 24.61
C SER A 328 -6.18 -3.32 24.22
N ARG A 329 -6.66 -4.09 25.22
CA ARG A 329 -7.56 -5.23 24.99
C ARG A 329 -8.96 -4.80 24.57
N GLU A 330 -9.47 -3.73 25.14
CA GLU A 330 -10.80 -3.21 24.79
C GLU A 330 -10.76 -2.56 23.41
N TRP A 331 -9.73 -1.76 23.16
CA TRP A 331 -9.51 -1.12 21.87
C TRP A 331 -9.38 -2.18 20.77
N SER A 332 -8.54 -3.20 20.94
CA SER A 332 -8.39 -4.26 19.92
C SER A 332 -9.69 -4.99 19.61
N ARG A 333 -10.57 -5.19 20.61
CA ARG A 333 -11.91 -5.75 20.39
C ARG A 333 -12.79 -4.84 19.53
N ARG A 334 -12.78 -3.54 19.76
CA ARG A 334 -13.54 -2.57 18.95
C ARG A 334 -13.01 -2.52 17.51
N LEU A 335 -11.69 -2.48 17.35
CA LEU A 335 -11.04 -2.56 16.03
C LEU A 335 -11.42 -3.86 15.28
N GLY A 336 -11.45 -4.99 16.00
CA GLY A 336 -11.88 -6.27 15.43
C GLY A 336 -13.37 -6.33 15.09
N GLN A 337 -14.24 -5.64 15.85
CA GLN A 337 -15.68 -5.59 15.57
C GLN A 337 -16.01 -4.86 14.27
N VAL A 338 -15.29 -3.77 13.96
CA VAL A 338 -15.55 -2.97 12.76
C VAL A 338 -14.95 -3.57 11.49
N SER A 339 -13.87 -4.34 11.61
CA SER A 339 -13.16 -4.96 10.48
C SER A 339 -13.46 -6.45 10.29
N GLY A 340 -14.03 -7.11 11.30
CA GLY A 340 -14.14 -8.57 11.34
C GLY A 340 -12.83 -9.28 11.71
N TYR A 341 -11.75 -8.56 11.99
CA TYR A 341 -10.45 -9.16 12.31
C TYR A 341 -10.40 -9.67 13.74
N ARG A 342 -9.64 -10.74 13.96
CA ARG A 342 -9.53 -11.39 15.27
C ARG A 342 -8.53 -10.65 16.16
N PRO A 343 -8.93 -10.15 17.35
CA PRO A 343 -7.98 -9.61 18.32
C PRO A 343 -7.18 -10.76 18.96
N VAL A 344 -5.85 -10.70 18.92
CA VAL A 344 -4.97 -11.78 19.38
C VAL A 344 -4.04 -11.28 20.48
N LYS A 345 -4.01 -12.00 21.61
CA LYS A 345 -2.93 -11.89 22.60
C LYS A 345 -1.85 -12.88 22.21
N LEU A 346 -0.65 -12.40 21.89
CA LEU A 346 0.48 -13.19 21.42
C LEU A 346 1.55 -13.33 22.51
N GLU A 347 2.21 -14.49 22.52
CA GLU A 347 3.42 -14.77 23.29
C GLU A 347 4.53 -15.20 22.32
N GLY A 348 5.80 -14.92 22.65
CA GLY A 348 6.94 -15.36 21.85
C GLY A 348 7.17 -14.55 20.55
N SER A 349 6.89 -13.25 20.59
CA SER A 349 7.29 -12.27 19.56
C SER A 349 8.09 -11.17 20.26
N ASP A 350 9.26 -10.87 19.72
CA ASP A 350 10.18 -9.84 20.20
C ASP A 350 10.76 -9.06 18.99
N ALA A 351 11.39 -7.93 19.25
CA ALA A 351 12.06 -7.04 18.30
C ALA A 351 11.19 -6.37 17.21
N GLY A 352 9.87 -6.60 17.20
CA GLY A 352 8.93 -5.92 16.34
C GLY A 352 8.70 -4.45 16.71
N TYR A 353 8.25 -3.65 15.73
CA TYR A 353 7.90 -2.24 15.96
C TYR A 353 6.87 -2.08 17.10
N LYS A 354 5.79 -2.88 17.07
CA LYS A 354 4.76 -2.91 18.12
C LYS A 354 5.36 -3.25 19.49
N ASP A 355 6.23 -4.25 19.53
CA ASP A 355 6.86 -4.73 20.77
C ASP A 355 7.68 -3.62 21.42
N TRP A 356 8.53 -2.97 20.63
CA TRP A 356 9.31 -1.82 21.08
C TRP A 356 8.44 -0.63 21.47
N PHE A 357 7.42 -0.29 20.68
CA PHE A 357 6.52 0.81 20.98
C PHE A 357 5.83 0.61 22.34
N ILE A 358 5.24 -0.57 22.55
CA ILE A 358 4.57 -0.91 23.80
C ILE A 358 5.57 -0.90 24.97
N GLN A 359 6.76 -1.49 24.81
CA GLN A 359 7.79 -1.55 25.85
C GLN A 359 8.26 -0.15 26.28
N HIS A 360 8.53 0.72 25.30
CA HIS A 360 9.13 2.03 25.50
C HIS A 360 8.10 3.07 25.98
N PHE A 361 6.99 3.19 25.26
CA PHE A 361 6.02 4.27 25.50
C PHE A 361 4.94 3.90 26.51
N ARG A 362 4.70 2.60 26.76
CA ARG A 362 3.58 2.12 27.59
C ARG A 362 2.24 2.65 27.09
N ARG A 363 2.04 2.60 25.78
CA ARG A 363 0.86 3.10 25.06
C ARG A 363 0.28 2.02 24.12
N PRO A 364 -1.00 2.12 23.71
CA PRO A 364 -1.62 1.13 22.84
C PRO A 364 -0.92 1.01 21.48
N GLY A 365 -0.34 -0.15 21.21
CA GLY A 365 0.31 -0.48 19.95
C GLY A 365 -0.33 -1.71 19.31
N PHE A 366 -0.50 -1.70 18.00
CA PHE A 366 -1.16 -2.76 17.25
C PHE A 366 -0.34 -3.19 16.04
N THR A 367 -0.23 -4.50 15.83
CA THR A 367 0.18 -5.10 14.56
C THR A 367 -1.09 -5.63 13.92
N VAL A 368 -1.44 -5.13 12.75
CA VAL A 368 -2.66 -5.50 12.02
C VAL A 368 -2.24 -6.29 10.79
N GLU A 369 -2.54 -7.58 10.78
CA GLU A 369 -2.29 -8.46 9.63
C GLU A 369 -3.53 -8.52 8.75
N VAL A 370 -3.48 -7.86 7.60
CA VAL A 370 -4.62 -7.71 6.67
C VAL A 370 -4.72 -8.87 5.69
N GLY A 371 -5.95 -9.14 5.25
CA GLY A 371 -6.22 -10.15 4.23
C GLY A 371 -5.84 -11.58 4.61
N LEU A 372 -6.09 -12.52 3.69
CA LEU A 372 -5.82 -13.95 3.86
C LEU A 372 -5.05 -14.52 2.64
N GLY A 373 -4.29 -15.58 2.86
CA GLY A 373 -3.62 -16.34 1.80
C GLY A 373 -2.10 -16.28 1.89
N LYS A 374 -1.43 -15.97 0.77
CA LYS A 374 0.02 -15.98 0.66
C LYS A 374 0.52 -14.69 0.03
N ASN A 375 1.47 -14.04 0.69
CA ASN A 375 2.08 -12.82 0.18
C ASN A 375 2.91 -13.06 -1.12
N PRO A 376 2.90 -12.09 -2.05
CA PRO A 376 2.06 -10.89 -2.05
C PRO A 376 0.60 -11.24 -2.28
N LEU A 377 -0.30 -10.62 -1.51
CA LEU A 377 -1.74 -10.87 -1.63
C LEU A 377 -2.26 -10.46 -3.01
N PRO A 378 -3.31 -11.12 -3.51
CA PRO A 378 -3.83 -10.86 -4.84
C PRO A 378 -4.56 -9.51 -4.90
N LEU A 379 -4.58 -8.86 -6.07
CA LEU A 379 -5.10 -7.48 -6.20
C LEU A 379 -6.61 -7.41 -6.10
N GLU A 380 -7.31 -8.50 -6.42
CA GLU A 380 -8.76 -8.63 -6.24
C GLU A 380 -9.21 -8.43 -4.79
N ASP A 381 -8.35 -8.70 -3.81
CA ASP A 381 -8.67 -8.53 -2.39
C ASP A 381 -8.51 -7.06 -1.91
N TYR A 382 -7.91 -6.20 -2.75
CA TYR A 382 -7.53 -4.83 -2.38
C TYR A 382 -8.70 -3.98 -1.89
N ASP A 383 -9.86 -4.05 -2.54
CA ASP A 383 -11.00 -3.21 -2.19
C ASP A 383 -11.50 -3.51 -0.78
N GLN A 384 -11.60 -4.80 -0.43
CA GLN A 384 -11.99 -5.23 0.90
C GLN A 384 -10.91 -4.89 1.93
N ILE A 385 -9.65 -5.21 1.64
CA ILE A 385 -8.52 -4.92 2.54
C ILE A 385 -8.43 -3.42 2.84
N SER A 386 -8.62 -2.57 1.84
CA SER A 386 -8.56 -1.12 2.01
C SER A 386 -9.69 -0.59 2.89
N LEU A 387 -10.91 -1.12 2.71
CA LEU A 387 -12.05 -0.78 3.55
C LEU A 387 -11.79 -1.19 5.00
N ASP A 388 -11.30 -2.42 5.24
CA ASP A 388 -11.00 -2.93 6.57
C ASP A 388 -9.92 -2.08 7.27
N VAL A 389 -8.84 -1.74 6.55
CA VAL A 389 -7.79 -0.84 7.05
C VAL A 389 -8.39 0.52 7.43
N GLY A 390 -9.21 1.10 6.56
CA GLY A 390 -9.86 2.37 6.84
C GLY A 390 -10.76 2.33 8.07
N LEU A 391 -11.56 1.26 8.23
CA LEU A 391 -12.46 1.09 9.38
C LEU A 391 -11.69 0.94 10.69
N ILE A 392 -10.55 0.23 10.69
CA ILE A 392 -9.66 0.11 11.86
C ILE A 392 -9.12 1.49 12.26
N LEU A 393 -8.60 2.26 11.29
CA LEU A 393 -8.03 3.57 11.58
C LEU A 393 -9.09 4.57 12.02
N ALA A 394 -10.25 4.56 11.36
CA ALA A 394 -11.42 5.36 11.72
C ALA A 394 -11.87 5.11 13.16
N GLU A 395 -11.99 3.84 13.56
CA GLU A 395 -12.36 3.46 14.92
C GLU A 395 -11.29 3.91 15.92
N LEU A 396 -10.00 3.70 15.64
CA LEU A 396 -8.90 4.12 16.52
C LEU A 396 -8.88 5.63 16.74
N MET A 397 -9.16 6.42 15.71
CA MET A 397 -9.25 7.88 15.78
C MET A 397 -10.49 8.36 16.54
N SER A 398 -11.50 7.50 16.71
CA SER A 398 -12.74 7.77 17.46
C SER A 398 -12.76 7.20 18.88
N LEU A 399 -11.72 6.49 19.32
CA LEU A 399 -11.49 6.08 20.71
C LEU A 399 -10.99 7.25 21.56
#